data_AF-A0A951LGN2-F1
#
_entry.id   AF-A0A951LGN2-F1
#
_cell.length_a   1.000
_cell.length_b   1.000
_cell.length_c   1.000
_cell.angle_alpha   90.00
_cell.angle_beta   90.00
_cell.angle_gamma   90.00
#
_symmetry.space_group_name_H-M   'P 1'
#
loop_
_entity.id
_entity.type
_entity.pdbx_description
1 polymer ?
#
loop_
_entity_poly.entity_id
_entity_poly.type
_entity_poly.pdbx_seq_one_letter_code
_entity_poly.pdbx_strand_id
1 'polypeptide(L)'
;MPIGLDTHELIKDLKASGFSDEQAESVVRGIRQAQDLSVSNLASKADLAEIRSEIAALRSELLAEIAALRSELFAEIAALRSEFSAEIASIRGEMAIMRSQLEAKIEAAKADTIKWVVGVGFAQVATILAVLKMFPGGHP
;
A
#
# COMPACT_ATOMS: atom_id res chain seq x y z
N MET A 1 44.15 -22.32 -10.09
CA MET A 1 45.48 -22.88 -9.76
C MET A 1 46.40 -21.70 -9.76
N PRO A 2 47.13 -21.38 -8.68
CA PRO A 2 48.24 -20.45 -8.83
C PRO A 2 49.14 -21.09 -9.90
N ILE A 3 49.43 -20.35 -10.96
CA ILE A 3 50.47 -20.75 -11.91
C ILE A 3 51.76 -20.53 -11.13
N GLY A 4 52.15 -21.53 -10.34
CA GLY A 4 53.39 -21.48 -9.58
C GLY A 4 54.52 -21.44 -10.59
N LEU A 5 55.19 -20.30 -10.67
CA LEU A 5 56.42 -20.18 -11.46
C LEU A 5 57.43 -21.13 -10.82
N ASP A 6 57.80 -22.20 -11.53
CA ASP A 6 58.90 -23.05 -11.09
C ASP A 6 60.20 -22.28 -11.30
N THR A 7 60.62 -21.57 -10.25
CA THR A 7 61.80 -20.73 -10.29
C THR A 7 63.07 -21.53 -10.58
N HIS A 8 63.10 -22.81 -10.20
CA HIS A 8 64.28 -23.65 -10.38
C HIS A 8 64.39 -24.16 -11.82
N GLU A 9 63.27 -24.61 -12.41
CA GLU A 9 63.23 -24.99 -13.82
C GLU A 9 63.53 -23.80 -14.73
N LEU A 10 62.96 -22.63 -14.44
CA LEU A 10 63.21 -21.40 -15.22
C LEU A 10 64.67 -20.94 -15.15
N ILE A 11 65.32 -21.03 -13.98
CA ILE A 11 66.76 -20.74 -13.85
C ILE A 11 67.58 -21.72 -14.68
N LYS A 12 67.24 -23.02 -14.67
CA LYS A 12 67.95 -24.05 -15.43
C LYS A 12 67.87 -23.79 -16.95
N ASP A 13 66.70 -23.41 -17.44
CA ASP A 13 66.48 -23.10 -18.86
C ASP A 13 67.22 -21.83 -19.30
N LEU A 14 67.25 -20.80 -18.45
CA LEU A 14 68.02 -19.57 -18.70
C LEU A 14 69.53 -19.87 -18.77
N LYS A 15 70.05 -20.72 -17.88
CA LYS A 15 71.46 -21.14 -17.91
C LYS A 15 71.78 -21.97 -19.15
N ALA A 16 70.87 -22.86 -19.56
CA ALA A 16 71.02 -23.66 -20.78
C ALA A 16 71.03 -22.80 -22.06
N SER A 17 70.45 -21.59 -22.01
CA SER A 17 70.43 -20.62 -23.10
C SER A 17 71.58 -19.59 -23.04
N GLY A 18 72.54 -19.77 -22.14
CA GLY A 18 73.78 -18.99 -22.10
C GLY A 18 73.79 -17.82 -21.11
N PHE A 19 72.76 -17.68 -20.27
CA PHE A 19 72.79 -16.71 -19.16
C PHE A 19 73.72 -17.20 -18.04
N SER A 20 74.42 -16.27 -17.39
CA SER A 20 75.15 -16.58 -16.15
C SER A 20 74.18 -16.87 -15.01
N ASP A 21 74.67 -17.50 -13.95
CA ASP A 21 73.88 -17.84 -12.76
C ASP A 21 73.22 -16.58 -12.15
N GLU A 22 74.02 -15.51 -11.99
CA GLU A 22 73.54 -14.22 -11.48
C GLU A 22 72.49 -13.56 -12.38
N GLN A 23 72.65 -13.66 -13.70
CA GLN A 23 71.69 -13.11 -14.65
C GLN A 23 70.38 -13.88 -14.63
N ALA A 24 70.44 -15.21 -14.60
CA ALA A 24 69.26 -16.08 -14.54
C ALA A 24 68.45 -15.80 -13.26
N GLU A 25 69.11 -15.73 -12.10
CA GLU A 25 68.46 -15.37 -10.84
C GLU A 25 67.82 -13.98 -10.87
N SER A 26 68.52 -12.98 -11.43
CA SER A 26 68.02 -11.61 -11.51
C SER A 26 66.74 -11.52 -12.35
N VAL A 27 66.70 -12.19 -13.50
CA VAL A 27 65.53 -12.25 -14.38
C VAL A 27 64.36 -12.95 -13.69
N VAL A 28 64.60 -14.11 -13.05
CA VAL A 28 63.55 -14.84 -12.33
C VAL A 28 63.01 -14.02 -11.14
N ARG A 29 63.86 -13.29 -10.42
CA ARG A 29 63.42 -12.36 -9.36
C ARG A 29 62.51 -11.26 -9.89
N GLY A 30 62.87 -10.64 -11.02
CA GLY A 30 62.04 -9.60 -11.66
C GLY A 30 60.66 -10.13 -12.11
N ILE A 31 60.64 -11.32 -12.73
CA ILE A 31 59.38 -11.97 -13.17
C ILE A 31 58.51 -12.33 -11.97
N ARG A 32 59.10 -12.90 -10.91
CA ARG A 32 58.38 -13.24 -9.67
C ARG A 32 57.77 -12.00 -9.02
N GLN A 33 58.53 -10.90 -8.94
CA GLN A 33 58.03 -9.65 -8.37
C GLN A 33 56.88 -9.05 -9.19
N ALA A 34 56.97 -9.07 -10.52
CA ALA A 34 55.89 -8.62 -11.41
C ALA A 34 54.63 -9.51 -11.31
N GLN A 35 54.81 -10.83 -11.12
CA GLN A 35 53.72 -11.77 -10.96
C GLN A 35 53.03 -11.64 -9.59
N ASP A 36 53.79 -11.46 -8.50
CA ASP A 36 53.25 -11.24 -7.16
C ASP A 36 52.39 -9.98 -7.10
N LEU A 37 52.85 -8.87 -7.72
CA LEU A 37 52.08 -7.63 -7.87
C LEU A 37 50.80 -7.81 -8.69
N SER A 38 50.81 -8.70 -9.68
CA SER A 38 49.63 -9.00 -10.49
C SER A 38 48.64 -9.85 -9.72
N VAL A 39 49.10 -10.86 -8.97
CA VAL A 39 48.25 -11.74 -8.16
C VAL A 39 47.64 -11.00 -6.97
N SER A 40 48.36 -10.06 -6.35
CA SER A 40 47.84 -9.27 -5.23
C SER A 40 46.70 -8.31 -5.59
N ASN A 41 46.56 -7.95 -6.87
CA ASN A 41 45.51 -7.04 -7.36
C ASN A 41 44.27 -7.77 -7.89
N LEU A 42 44.29 -9.11 -7.96
CA LEU A 42 43.16 -9.90 -8.46
C LEU A 42 42.22 -10.26 -7.31
N ALA A 43 40.91 -10.12 -7.56
CA ALA A 43 39.89 -10.65 -6.67
C ALA A 43 40.10 -12.17 -6.50
N SER A 44 40.16 -12.61 -5.25
CA SER A 44 40.36 -13.99 -4.90
C SER A 44 39.09 -14.81 -5.16
N LYS A 45 39.22 -16.14 -5.20
CA LYS A 45 38.04 -17.02 -5.24
C LYS A 45 37.18 -16.88 -3.97
N ALA A 46 37.79 -16.50 -2.84
CA ALA A 46 37.06 -16.26 -1.60
C ALA A 46 36.19 -15.00 -1.74
N ASP A 47 36.74 -13.92 -2.28
CA ASP A 47 36.01 -12.66 -2.51
C ASP A 47 34.80 -12.90 -3.43
N LEU A 48 34.99 -13.70 -4.50
CA LEU A 48 33.89 -14.08 -5.38
C LEU A 48 32.83 -14.95 -4.69
N ALA A 49 33.22 -15.81 -3.75
CA ALA A 49 32.30 -16.64 -2.98
C ALA A 49 31.51 -15.79 -1.96
N GLU A 50 32.18 -14.83 -1.32
CA GLU A 50 31.57 -13.86 -0.41
C GLU A 50 30.53 -13.00 -1.14
N ILE A 51 30.90 -12.38 -2.27
CA ILE A 51 29.96 -11.59 -3.09
C ILE A 51 28.76 -12.44 -3.55
N ARG A 52 28.98 -13.71 -3.93
CA ARG A 52 27.86 -14.60 -4.28
C ARG A 52 26.93 -14.87 -3.10
N SER A 53 27.50 -15.02 -1.90
CA SER A 53 26.73 -15.19 -0.67
C SER A 53 25.93 -13.93 -0.34
N GLU A 54 26.55 -12.75 -0.44
CA GLU A 54 25.89 -11.46 -0.22
C GLU A 54 24.75 -11.24 -1.22
N ILE A 55 24.97 -11.52 -2.51
CA ILE A 55 23.92 -11.44 -3.54
C ILE A 55 22.76 -12.39 -3.22
N ALA A 56 23.05 -13.61 -2.76
CA ALA A 56 22.01 -14.56 -2.38
C ALA A 56 21.22 -14.09 -1.15
N ALA A 57 21.91 -13.52 -0.16
CA ALA A 57 21.30 -12.96 1.04
C ALA A 57 20.38 -11.77 0.69
N LEU A 58 20.90 -10.78 -0.05
CA LEU A 58 20.15 -9.61 -0.51
C LEU A 58 18.94 -10.01 -1.37
N ARG A 59 19.09 -11.01 -2.24
CA ARG A 59 17.96 -11.53 -3.02
C ARG A 59 16.89 -12.15 -2.13
N SER A 60 17.28 -12.88 -1.09
CA SER A 60 16.35 -13.47 -0.13
C SER A 60 15.63 -12.40 0.68
N GLU A 61 16.36 -11.39 1.15
CA GLU A 61 15.81 -10.26 1.89
C GLU A 61 14.79 -9.49 1.03
N LEU A 62 15.15 -9.13 -0.21
CA LEU A 62 14.26 -8.44 -1.13
C LEU A 62 12.97 -9.24 -1.40
N LEU A 63 13.07 -10.56 -1.57
CA LEU A 63 11.88 -11.40 -1.75
C LEU A 63 10.99 -11.43 -0.51
N ALA A 64 11.58 -11.44 0.69
CA ALA A 64 10.85 -11.39 1.94
C ALA A 64 10.14 -10.04 2.12
N GLU A 65 10.82 -8.92 1.83
CA GLU A 65 10.23 -7.58 1.87
C GLU A 65 9.08 -7.44 0.87
N ILE A 66 9.25 -7.92 -0.37
CA ILE A 66 8.17 -7.92 -1.37
C ILE A 66 6.96 -8.72 -0.89
N ALA A 67 7.18 -9.88 -0.26
CA ALA A 67 6.10 -10.70 0.29
C ALA A 67 5.39 -9.99 1.45
N ALA A 68 6.14 -9.34 2.35
CA ALA A 68 5.61 -8.58 3.47
C ALA A 68 4.76 -7.40 2.99
N LEU A 69 5.30 -6.55 2.09
CA LEU A 69 4.59 -5.40 1.51
C LEU A 69 3.32 -5.84 0.77
N ARG A 70 3.38 -6.96 0.03
CA ARG A 70 2.19 -7.51 -0.65
C ARG A 70 1.12 -7.94 0.36
N SER A 71 1.52 -8.57 1.45
CA SER A 71 0.59 -8.98 2.52
C SER A 71 -0.05 -7.77 3.21
N GLU A 72 0.75 -6.76 3.52
CA GLU A 72 0.29 -5.50 4.13
C GLU A 72 -0.73 -4.80 3.22
N LEU A 73 -0.41 -4.63 1.93
CA LEU A 73 -1.31 -4.02 0.95
C LEU A 73 -2.65 -4.77 0.85
N PHE A 74 -2.65 -6.10 0.86
CA PHE A 74 -3.91 -6.87 0.85
C PHE A 74 -4.71 -6.68 2.12
N ALA A 75 -4.05 -6.60 3.28
CA ALA A 75 -4.72 -6.35 4.56
C ALA A 75 -5.35 -4.95 4.59
N GLU A 76 -4.65 -3.93 4.13
CA GLU A 76 -5.16 -2.56 4.03
C GLU A 76 -6.36 -2.46 3.08
N ILE A 77 -6.28 -3.09 1.90
CA ILE A 77 -7.40 -3.13 0.95
C ILE A 77 -8.63 -3.81 1.58
N ALA A 78 -8.43 -4.91 2.31
CA ALA A 78 -9.51 -5.60 2.99
C ALA A 78 -10.14 -4.75 4.10
N ALA A 79 -9.31 -4.06 4.89
CA ALA A 79 -9.75 -3.14 5.94
C ALA A 79 -10.58 -1.99 5.36
N LEU A 80 -10.07 -1.31 4.32
CA LEU A 80 -10.76 -0.19 3.67
C LEU A 80 -12.09 -0.63 3.04
N ARG A 81 -12.14 -1.82 2.43
CA ARG A 81 -13.38 -2.36 1.89
C ARG A 81 -14.42 -2.63 2.99
N SER A 82 -13.97 -3.12 4.14
CA SER A 82 -14.84 -3.36 5.30
C SER A 82 -15.38 -2.04 5.86
N GLU A 83 -14.51 -1.05 6.04
CA GLU A 83 -14.87 0.29 6.51
C GLU A 83 -15.92 0.94 5.59
N PHE A 84 -15.65 0.96 4.28
CA PHE A 84 -16.58 1.54 3.31
C PHE A 84 -17.94 0.82 3.29
N SER A 85 -17.94 -0.51 3.47
CA SER A 85 -19.18 -1.29 3.56
C SER A 85 -19.97 -0.95 4.83
N ALA A 86 -19.29 -0.73 5.94
CA ALA A 86 -19.89 -0.31 7.20
C ALA A 86 -20.47 1.11 7.10
N GLU A 87 -19.74 2.05 6.48
CA GLU A 87 -20.23 3.41 6.24
C GLU A 87 -21.47 3.43 5.35
N ILE A 88 -21.48 2.66 4.25
CA ILE A 88 -22.66 2.52 3.39
C ILE A 88 -23.86 1.99 4.19
N ALA A 89 -23.65 1.00 5.06
CA ALA A 89 -24.71 0.45 5.90
C ALA A 89 -25.22 1.50 6.89
N SER A 90 -24.33 2.28 7.51
CA SER A 90 -24.69 3.39 8.41
C SER A 90 -25.54 4.44 7.70
N ILE A 91 -25.08 4.93 6.54
CA ILE A 91 -25.79 5.94 5.74
C ILE A 91 -27.17 5.43 5.31
N ARG A 92 -27.28 4.16 4.90
CA ARG A 92 -28.59 3.55 4.58
C ARG A 92 -29.51 3.50 5.80
N GLY A 93 -28.98 3.19 6.98
CA GLY A 93 -29.72 3.23 8.24
C GLY A 93 -30.23 4.63 8.58
N GLU A 94 -29.35 5.62 8.50
CA GLU A 94 -29.69 7.04 8.74
C GLU A 94 -30.76 7.53 7.76
N MET A 95 -30.65 7.19 6.48
CA MET A 95 -31.68 7.53 5.49
C MET A 95 -33.03 6.88 5.78
N ALA A 96 -33.05 5.62 6.22
CA ALA A 96 -34.29 4.94 6.60
C ALA A 96 -34.96 5.61 7.81
N ILE A 97 -34.18 5.99 8.82
CA ILE A 97 -34.65 6.73 10.01
C ILE A 97 -35.18 8.11 9.59
N MET A 98 -34.45 8.83 8.74
CA MET A 98 -34.87 10.15 8.27
C MET A 98 -36.18 10.07 7.49
N ARG A 99 -36.34 9.05 6.64
CA ARG A 99 -37.57 8.79 5.90
C ARG A 99 -38.74 8.51 6.85
N SER A 100 -38.57 7.65 7.85
CA SER A 100 -39.63 7.33 8.81
C SER A 100 -40.02 8.56 9.65
N GLN A 101 -39.04 9.38 10.05
CA GLN A 101 -39.30 10.65 10.74
C GLN A 101 -40.08 11.63 9.86
N LEU A 102 -39.77 11.71 8.57
CA LEU A 102 -40.48 12.58 7.64
C LEU A 102 -41.91 12.11 7.41
N GLU A 103 -42.13 10.80 7.22
CA GLU A 103 -43.48 10.20 7.11
C GLU A 103 -44.30 10.49 8.38
N ALA A 104 -43.72 10.32 9.58
CA ALA A 104 -44.39 10.64 10.83
C ALA A 104 -44.75 12.13 10.96
N LYS A 105 -43.85 13.04 10.56
CA LYS A 105 -44.13 14.49 10.56
C LYS A 105 -45.24 14.87 9.58
N ILE A 106 -45.30 14.21 8.42
CA ILE A 106 -46.38 14.42 7.44
C ILE A 106 -47.72 13.97 8.01
N GLU A 107 -47.80 12.80 8.63
CA GLU A 107 -49.04 12.31 9.24
C GLU A 107 -49.50 13.20 10.41
N ALA A 108 -48.56 13.67 11.25
CA ALA A 108 -48.86 14.64 12.29
C ALA A 108 -49.44 15.94 11.70
N ALA A 109 -48.80 16.49 10.65
CA ALA A 109 -49.26 17.71 9.99
C ALA A 109 -50.64 17.54 9.31
N LYS A 110 -50.91 16.38 8.70
CA LYS A 110 -52.23 16.05 8.16
C LYS A 110 -53.29 16.00 9.27
N ALA A 111 -53.00 15.33 10.37
CA ALA A 111 -53.92 15.23 11.51
C ALA A 111 -54.24 16.62 12.09
N ASP A 112 -53.24 17.48 12.25
CA ASP A 112 -53.44 18.84 12.74
C ASP A 112 -54.23 19.71 11.75
N THR A 113 -53.99 19.55 10.45
CA THR A 113 -54.78 20.21 9.40
C THR A 113 -56.25 19.81 9.48
N ILE A 114 -56.55 18.51 9.64
CA ILE A 114 -57.93 18.01 9.78
C ILE A 114 -58.61 18.61 11.01
N LYS A 115 -57.93 18.65 12.16
CA LYS A 115 -58.47 19.27 13.38
C LYS A 115 -58.86 20.73 13.14
N TRP A 116 -58.00 21.51 12.49
CA TRP A 116 -58.28 22.91 12.16
C TRP A 116 -59.47 23.05 11.20
N VAL A 117 -59.53 22.25 10.13
CA VAL A 117 -60.64 22.28 9.15
C VAL A 117 -61.97 21.97 9.83
N VAL A 118 -62.01 20.94 10.69
CA VAL A 118 -63.23 20.59 11.44
C VAL A 118 -63.63 21.72 12.38
N GLY A 119 -62.67 22.29 13.13
CA GLY A 119 -62.93 23.42 14.03
C GLY A 119 -63.48 24.65 13.31
N VAL A 120 -62.88 25.02 12.18
CA VAL A 120 -63.36 26.13 11.33
C VAL A 120 -64.75 25.82 10.76
N GLY A 121 -65.00 24.59 10.31
CA GLY A 121 -66.31 24.18 9.80
C GLY A 121 -67.43 24.34 10.84
N PHE A 122 -67.20 23.92 12.09
CA PHE A 122 -68.15 24.15 13.19
C PHE A 122 -68.38 25.64 13.45
N ALA A 123 -67.32 26.46 13.46
CA ALA A 123 -67.44 27.91 13.64
C ALA A 123 -68.25 28.57 12.51
N GLN A 124 -68.04 28.15 11.25
CA GLN A 124 -68.80 28.64 10.10
C GLN A 124 -70.29 28.28 10.22
N VAL A 125 -70.63 27.04 10.59
CA VAL A 125 -72.02 26.61 10.79
C VAL A 125 -72.70 27.43 11.89
N ALA A 126 -72.03 27.62 13.03
CA ALA A 126 -72.55 28.46 14.12
C ALA A 126 -72.78 29.92 13.68
N THR A 127 -71.87 30.46 12.86
CA THR A 127 -71.97 31.82 12.30
C THR A 127 -73.17 31.95 11.36
N ILE A 128 -73.38 30.99 10.44
CA ILE A 128 -74.53 30.97 9.52
C ILE A 128 -75.85 30.96 10.30
N LEU A 129 -75.96 30.10 11.32
CA LEU A 129 -77.17 30.02 12.15
C LEU A 129 -77.45 31.33 12.90
N ALA A 130 -76.42 31.99 13.41
CA ALA A 130 -76.55 33.29 14.08
C ALA A 130 -77.06 34.37 13.11
N VAL A 131 -76.53 34.43 11.89
CA VAL A 131 -76.97 35.38 10.84
C VAL A 131 -78.43 35.11 10.43
N LEU A 132 -78.80 33.85 10.19
CA LEU A 132 -80.19 33.48 9.84
C LEU A 132 -81.19 33.85 10.94
N LYS A 133 -80.80 33.73 12.21
CA LYS A 133 -81.64 34.15 13.34
C LYS A 133 -81.81 35.67 13.44
N MET A 134 -80.81 36.44 12.99
CA MET A 134 -80.83 37.90 13.05
C MET A 134 -81.69 38.56 11.95
N PHE A 135 -81.91 37.85 10.83
CA PHE A 135 -82.81 38.25 9.76
C PHE A 135 -83.96 37.25 9.60
N PRO A 136 -84.97 37.26 10.49
CA PRO A 136 -86.18 36.46 10.28
C PRO A 136 -86.83 36.92 8.97
N GLY A 137 -86.83 36.06 7.96
CA GLY A 137 -87.44 36.36 6.66
C GLY A 137 -88.90 36.79 6.85
N GLY A 138 -89.23 37.97 6.32
CA GLY A 138 -90.61 38.39 6.11
C GLY A 138 -91.34 37.33 5.31
N HIS A 139 -92.35 36.73 5.91
CA HIS A 139 -93.38 36.04 5.15
C HIS A 139 -94.21 37.08 4.37
N PRO A 140 -94.68 36.75 3.14
CA PRO A 140 -95.47 37.66 2.31
C PRO A 140 -96.76 38.12 2.99
#